data_AF-A0A1E4IEA3-F1
#
_entry.id   AF-A0A1E4IEA3-F1
#
_cell.length_a   1.000
_cell.length_b   1.000
_cell.length_c   1.000
_cell.angle_alpha   90.00
_cell.angle_beta   90.00
_cell.angle_gamma   90.00
#
_symmetry.space_group_name_H-M   'P 1'
#
loop_
_entity.id
_entity.type
_entity.pdbx_description
1 polymer ?
#
loop_
_entity_poly.entity_id
_entity_poly.type
_entity_poly.pdbx_seq_one_letter_code
_entity_poly.pdbx_strand_id
1 'polypeptide(L)'
;MAKHANATLRSAWAQSLIDTLGASHKIKFYSGTQPADTGAAHTGTLLATLTADATPGSVSAGVLTFDAASYTQTNSSHTSGTPTYVSLTKSDDTRVYELAIPSDGMTFTGTVQNGVDIARGAWTWTAPDA
;
A
#
# COMPACT_ATOMS: atom_id res chain seq x y z
N MET A 1 1.65 -20.00 18.62
CA MET A 1 1.26 -19.01 19.65
C MET A 1 0.90 -17.73 18.93
N ALA A 2 -0.30 -17.19 19.14
CA ALA A 2 -0.61 -15.83 18.69
C ALA A 2 0.15 -14.87 19.60
N LYS A 3 0.87 -13.90 19.02
CA LYS A 3 1.46 -12.80 19.80
C LYS A 3 0.57 -11.58 19.61
N HIS A 4 0.64 -10.63 20.54
CA HIS A 4 -0.19 -9.43 20.53
C HIS A 4 0.67 -8.22 20.90
N ALA A 5 0.57 -7.15 20.11
CA ALA A 5 1.28 -5.90 20.38
C ALA A 5 0.31 -4.87 20.98
N ASN A 6 0.77 -4.04 21.91
CA ASN A 6 -0.03 -2.92 22.40
C ASN A 6 -0.14 -1.82 21.32
N ALA A 7 -1.14 -0.94 21.45
CA ALA A 7 -1.38 0.11 20.47
C ALA A 7 -0.19 1.06 20.27
N THR A 8 0.59 1.34 21.33
CA THR A 8 1.77 2.20 21.26
C THR A 8 2.83 1.62 20.33
N LEU A 9 3.17 0.34 20.48
CA LEU A 9 4.17 -0.33 19.65
C LEU A 9 3.71 -0.41 18.19
N ARG A 10 2.45 -0.76 17.96
CA ARG A 10 1.88 -0.79 16.61
C ARG A 10 1.90 0.59 15.95
N SER A 11 1.56 1.64 16.69
CA SER A 11 1.64 3.02 16.19
C SER A 11 3.08 3.43 15.85
N ALA A 12 4.05 3.06 16.68
CA ALA A 12 5.46 3.36 16.42
C ALA A 12 5.97 2.68 15.14
N TRP A 13 5.57 1.42 14.89
CA TRP A 13 5.92 0.74 13.65
C TRP A 13 5.26 1.37 12.43
N ALA A 14 3.97 1.69 12.50
CA ALA A 14 3.28 2.37 11.41
C ALA A 14 3.87 3.76 11.12
N GLN A 15 4.33 4.47 12.15
CA GLN A 15 5.07 5.73 11.97
C GLN A 15 6.41 5.50 11.27
N SER A 16 7.15 4.46 11.64
CA SER A 16 8.40 4.10 10.96
C SER A 16 8.18 3.76 9.48
N LEU A 17 7.05 3.16 9.12
CA LEU A 17 6.66 2.94 7.73
C LEU A 17 6.42 4.28 7.00
N ILE A 18 5.69 5.22 7.61
CA ILE A 18 5.51 6.58 7.07
C ILE A 18 6.87 7.23 6.79
N ASP A 19 7.76 7.20 7.78
CA ASP A 19 9.06 7.87 7.71
C ASP A 19 9.95 7.24 6.62
N THR A 20 9.87 5.91 6.46
CA THR A 20 10.64 5.17 5.46
C THR A 20 10.14 5.43 4.03
N LEU A 21 8.83 5.52 3.85
CA LEU A 21 8.22 5.83 2.55
C LEU A 21 8.52 7.27 2.13
N GLY A 22 8.46 8.20 3.08
CA GLY A 22 8.70 9.62 2.85
C GLY A 22 7.66 10.26 1.92
N ALA A 23 7.96 11.48 1.48
CA ALA A 23 7.13 12.18 0.51
C ALA A 23 7.23 11.52 -0.87
N SER A 24 6.15 11.63 -1.66
CA SER A 24 6.11 11.12 -3.03
C SER A 24 6.36 9.61 -3.19
N HIS A 25 6.06 8.85 -2.14
CA HIS A 25 5.99 7.40 -2.22
C HIS A 25 4.97 6.95 -3.27
N LYS A 26 5.12 5.72 -3.76
CA LYS A 26 4.19 5.14 -4.73
C LYS A 26 3.51 3.91 -4.14
N ILE A 27 2.22 3.78 -4.45
CA ILE A 27 1.44 2.57 -4.19
C ILE A 27 1.20 1.88 -5.52
N LYS A 28 1.73 0.67 -5.66
CA LYS A 28 1.60 -0.14 -6.87
C LYS A 28 0.66 -1.31 -6.60
N PHE A 29 -0.39 -1.42 -7.41
CA PHE A 29 -1.38 -2.49 -7.30
C PHE A 29 -1.00 -3.61 -8.24
N TYR A 30 -0.96 -4.84 -7.72
CA TYR A 30 -0.62 -6.01 -8.51
C TYR A 30 -1.69 -7.09 -8.38
N SER A 31 -1.84 -7.89 -9.42
CA SER A 31 -2.54 -9.19 -9.36
C SER A 31 -1.56 -10.35 -9.38
N GLY A 32 -2.00 -11.51 -8.89
CA GLY A 32 -1.19 -12.73 -8.80
C GLY A 32 -0.63 -12.96 -7.41
N THR A 33 0.54 -13.59 -7.32
CA THR A 33 1.18 -13.95 -6.05
C THR A 33 2.08 -12.81 -5.56
N GLN A 34 1.89 -12.40 -4.31
CA GLN A 34 2.79 -11.47 -3.63
C GLN A 34 4.21 -12.06 -3.58
N PRO A 35 5.27 -11.28 -3.85
CA PRO A 35 6.64 -11.73 -3.65
C PRO A 35 6.90 -12.14 -2.21
N ALA A 36 7.85 -13.05 -1.98
CA ALA A 36 8.21 -13.51 -0.64
C ALA A 36 8.77 -12.39 0.25
N ASP A 37 9.45 -11.41 -0.36
CA ASP A 37 10.02 -10.24 0.30
C ASP A 37 10.22 -9.09 -0.71
N THR A 38 10.75 -7.96 -0.23
CA THR A 38 11.01 -6.74 -1.02
C THR A 38 12.22 -6.85 -1.96
N GLY A 39 13.02 -7.91 -1.87
CA GLY A 39 14.12 -8.23 -2.79
C GLY A 39 13.74 -9.23 -3.88
N ALA A 40 12.73 -10.07 -3.66
CA ALA A 40 12.26 -11.06 -4.62
C ALA A 40 11.53 -10.40 -5.81
N ALA A 41 11.83 -10.81 -7.04
CA ALA A 41 11.19 -10.22 -8.23
C ALA A 41 9.66 -10.40 -8.23
N HIS A 42 8.94 -9.39 -8.73
CA HIS A 42 7.51 -9.54 -9.00
C HIS A 42 7.29 -10.51 -10.17
N THR A 43 6.42 -11.49 -9.96
CA THR A 43 5.91 -12.38 -11.02
C THR A 43 4.46 -12.07 -11.40
N GLY A 44 3.80 -11.19 -10.63
CA GLY A 44 2.44 -10.72 -10.88
C GLY A 44 2.36 -9.59 -11.91
N THR A 45 1.13 -9.26 -12.32
CA THR A 45 0.86 -8.16 -13.26
C THR A 45 0.68 -6.85 -12.51
N LEU A 46 1.43 -5.81 -12.89
CA LEU A 46 1.18 -4.45 -12.41
C LEU A 46 -0.12 -3.92 -13.02
N LEU A 47 -1.08 -3.58 -12.17
CA LEU A 47 -2.40 -3.08 -12.57
C LEU A 47 -2.42 -1.55 -12.62
N ALA A 48 -1.81 -0.89 -11.62
CA ALA A 48 -1.77 0.56 -11.54
C ALA A 48 -0.64 1.04 -10.64
N THR A 49 -0.20 2.28 -10.86
CA THR A 49 0.71 3.01 -9.98
C THR A 49 0.07 4.32 -9.57
N LEU A 50 -0.06 4.52 -8.27
CA LEU A 50 -0.42 5.81 -7.68
C LEU A 50 0.85 6.46 -7.13
N THR A 51 1.05 7.74 -7.42
CA THR A 51 2.17 8.51 -6.86
C THR A 51 1.62 9.57 -5.93
N ALA A 52 2.06 9.53 -4.67
CA ALA A 52 1.68 10.52 -3.70
C ALA A 52 2.32 11.88 -4.00
N ASP A 53 1.64 12.94 -3.57
CA ASP A 53 2.11 14.32 -3.59
C ASP A 53 2.68 14.76 -2.24
N ALA A 54 2.39 14.00 -1.18
CA ALA A 54 2.81 14.27 0.20
C ALA A 54 3.25 12.98 0.93
N THR A 55 3.44 13.10 2.25
CA THR A 55 3.67 11.97 3.15
C THR A 55 2.44 11.03 3.20
N PRO A 56 2.60 9.72 3.47
CA PRO A 56 1.53 8.72 3.34
C PRO A 56 0.21 9.01 4.05
N GLY A 57 0.24 9.64 5.22
CA GLY A 57 -0.96 9.97 5.98
C GLY A 57 -0.68 10.05 7.46
N SER A 58 -1.60 9.54 8.29
CA SER A 58 -1.52 9.61 9.75
C SER A 58 -1.79 8.27 10.42
N VAL A 59 -1.22 8.08 11.61
CA VAL A 59 -1.36 6.85 12.40
C VAL A 59 -2.19 7.11 13.65
N SER A 60 -3.14 6.21 13.92
CA SER A 60 -3.88 6.18 15.18
C SER A 60 -4.12 4.74 15.62
N ALA A 61 -3.81 4.42 16.87
CA ALA A 61 -3.97 3.08 17.46
C ALA A 61 -3.42 1.94 16.59
N GLY A 62 -2.27 2.13 15.94
CA GLY A 62 -1.65 1.15 15.04
C GLY A 62 -2.31 0.99 13.67
N VAL A 63 -3.21 1.90 13.29
CA VAL A 63 -3.80 1.97 11.96
C VAL A 63 -3.24 3.19 11.24
N LEU A 64 -2.58 2.95 10.11
CA LEU A 64 -2.24 3.99 9.14
C LEU A 64 -3.47 4.26 8.28
N THR A 65 -3.90 5.51 8.24
CA THR A 65 -4.89 5.98 7.26
C THR A 65 -4.14 6.76 6.19
N PHE A 66 -4.21 6.27 4.96
CA PHE A 66 -3.58 6.92 3.81
C PHE A 66 -4.38 8.17 3.40
N ASP A 67 -3.67 9.29 3.22
CA ASP A 67 -4.25 10.49 2.63
C ASP A 67 -4.18 10.40 1.10
N ALA A 68 -5.01 9.52 0.54
CA ALA A 68 -5.01 9.21 -0.90
C ALA A 68 -5.71 10.27 -1.75
N ALA A 69 -6.26 11.34 -1.15
CA ALA A 69 -7.10 12.32 -1.84
C ALA A 69 -6.38 12.98 -3.02
N SER A 70 -5.07 13.20 -2.89
CA SER A 70 -4.27 13.92 -3.88
C SER A 70 -3.32 13.04 -4.70
N TYR A 71 -3.44 11.71 -4.60
CA TYR A 71 -2.56 10.81 -5.34
C TYR A 71 -2.75 10.98 -6.85
N THR A 72 -1.64 11.12 -7.56
CA THR A 72 -1.62 11.21 -9.02
C THR A 72 -1.62 9.80 -9.62
N GLN A 73 -2.30 9.66 -10.76
CA GLN A 73 -2.44 8.41 -11.49
C GLN A 73 -2.57 8.67 -12.98
N THR A 74 -2.20 7.70 -13.81
CA THR A 74 -2.40 7.77 -15.26
C THR A 74 -3.35 6.64 -15.66
N ASN A 75 -4.64 6.91 -15.60
CA ASN A 75 -5.68 5.89 -15.76
C ASN A 75 -5.63 5.15 -17.11
N SER A 76 -5.12 5.78 -18.16
CA SER A 76 -4.94 5.18 -19.49
C SER A 76 -3.82 4.14 -19.56
N SER A 77 -2.95 4.09 -18.53
CA SER A 77 -1.91 3.07 -18.37
C SER A 77 -2.34 1.92 -17.46
N HIS A 78 -3.54 1.99 -16.88
CA HIS A 78 -4.03 0.95 -16.00
C HIS A 78 -4.26 -0.34 -16.79
N THR A 79 -3.85 -1.46 -16.21
CA THR A 79 -4.26 -2.79 -16.67
C THR A 79 -5.46 -3.23 -15.85
N SER A 80 -6.57 -3.55 -16.54
CA SER A 80 -7.79 -3.98 -15.86
C SER A 80 -7.56 -5.30 -15.10
N GLY A 81 -7.98 -5.37 -13.84
CA GLY A 81 -7.85 -6.56 -13.01
C GLY A 81 -8.19 -6.32 -11.54
N THR A 82 -8.26 -7.41 -10.78
CA THR A 82 -8.47 -7.35 -9.32
C THR A 82 -7.11 -7.40 -8.62
N PRO A 83 -6.74 -6.37 -7.85
CA PRO A 83 -5.52 -6.40 -7.05
C PRO A 83 -5.58 -7.49 -5.98
N THR A 84 -4.49 -8.23 -5.83
CA THR A 84 -4.30 -9.23 -4.76
C THR A 84 -3.26 -8.76 -3.73
N TYR A 85 -2.38 -7.83 -4.10
CA TYR A 85 -1.43 -7.21 -3.18
C TYR A 85 -1.03 -5.81 -3.65
N VAL A 86 -0.46 -5.03 -2.73
CA VAL A 86 0.18 -3.74 -3.02
C VAL A 86 1.65 -3.77 -2.65
N SER A 87 2.45 -3.10 -3.47
CA SER A 87 3.84 -2.77 -3.16
C SER A 87 3.92 -1.28 -2.82
N LEU A 88 4.35 -0.99 -1.60
CA LEU A 88 4.66 0.36 -1.15
C LEU A 88 6.14 0.62 -1.44
N THR A 89 6.39 1.66 -2.23
CA THR A 89 7.74 2.02 -2.69
C THR A 89 8.05 3.47 -2.37
N LYS A 90 9.34 3.78 -2.20
CA LYS A 90 9.83 5.16 -2.24
C LYS A 90 9.63 5.74 -3.65
N SER A 91 9.87 7.04 -3.79
CA SER A 91 9.78 7.74 -5.08
C SER A 91 10.72 7.19 -6.16
N ASP A 92 11.85 6.60 -5.75
CA ASP A 92 12.84 5.94 -6.61
C ASP A 92 12.53 4.45 -6.92
N ASP A 93 11.31 4.01 -6.64
CA ASP A 93 10.85 2.63 -6.81
C ASP A 93 11.51 1.60 -5.87
N THR A 94 12.30 2.03 -4.88
CA THR A 94 12.79 1.14 -3.81
C THR A 94 11.62 0.59 -3.01
N ARG A 95 11.48 -0.73 -3.00
CA ARG A 95 10.41 -1.45 -2.29
C ARG A 95 10.62 -1.40 -0.79
N VAL A 96 9.60 -0.93 -0.07
CA VAL A 96 9.62 -0.79 1.39
C VAL A 96 8.76 -1.88 2.02
N TYR A 97 7.58 -2.13 1.46
CA TYR A 97 6.66 -3.09 2.06
C TYR A 97 5.72 -3.70 1.04
N GLU A 98 5.48 -5.00 1.17
CA GLU A 98 4.53 -5.76 0.37
C GLU A 98 3.36 -6.14 1.26
N LEU A 99 2.14 -5.91 0.80
CA LEU A 99 0.93 -6.14 1.57
C LEU A 99 -0.10 -6.89 0.75
N ALA A 100 -0.46 -8.10 1.16
CA ALA A 100 -1.60 -8.81 0.61
C ALA A 100 -2.92 -8.12 0.98
N ILE A 101 -3.81 -8.03 0.00
CA ILE A 101 -5.16 -7.50 0.17
C ILE A 101 -6.13 -8.69 0.36
N PRO A 102 -6.96 -8.72 1.42
CA PRO A 102 -6.96 -7.86 2.61
C PRO A 102 -6.15 -8.44 3.78
N SER A 103 -5.48 -9.58 3.59
CA SER A 103 -4.96 -10.41 4.69
C SER A 103 -3.88 -9.74 5.54
N ASP A 104 -3.12 -8.80 4.98
CA ASP A 104 -2.08 -8.06 5.70
C ASP A 104 -2.60 -6.74 6.29
N GLY A 105 -3.93 -6.62 6.46
CA GLY A 105 -4.57 -5.46 7.05
C GLY A 105 -4.72 -4.25 6.12
N MET A 106 -4.34 -4.40 4.85
CA MET A 106 -4.54 -3.38 3.80
C MET A 106 -5.98 -3.40 3.29
N THR A 107 -6.67 -2.27 3.34
CA THR A 107 -8.02 -2.13 2.81
C THR A 107 -8.01 -1.60 1.39
N PHE A 108 -8.44 -2.45 0.47
CA PHE A 108 -8.79 -2.06 -0.90
C PHE A 108 -9.94 -2.95 -1.35
N THR A 109 -10.97 -2.34 -1.96
CA THR A 109 -12.14 -3.07 -2.46
C THR A 109 -12.39 -2.68 -3.91
N GLY A 110 -12.62 -3.68 -4.75
CA GLY A 110 -12.99 -3.48 -6.15
C GLY A 110 -11.89 -3.88 -7.13
N THR A 111 -11.96 -3.33 -8.33
CA THR A 111 -11.08 -3.66 -9.46
C THR A 111 -10.41 -2.40 -9.99
N VAL A 112 -9.18 -2.55 -10.49
CA VAL A 112 -8.56 -1.57 -11.36
C VAL A 112 -9.15 -1.73 -12.76
N GLN A 113 -9.48 -0.62 -13.42
CA GLN A 113 -9.99 -0.61 -14.79
C GLN A 113 -9.20 0.40 -15.62
N ASN A 114 -8.91 0.04 -16.87
CA ASN A 114 -8.29 0.94 -17.82
C ASN A 114 -9.19 2.16 -18.11
N GLY A 115 -8.61 3.35 -18.12
CA GLY A 115 -9.31 4.62 -18.35
C GLY A 115 -10.17 5.08 -17.18
N VAL A 116 -10.12 4.40 -16.03
CA VAL A 116 -10.85 4.78 -14.82
C VAL A 116 -9.88 5.08 -13.70
N ASP A 117 -10.09 6.23 -13.06
CA ASP A 117 -9.38 6.62 -11.86
C ASP A 117 -9.69 5.64 -10.71
N ILE A 118 -8.66 5.16 -10.03
CA ILE A 118 -8.85 4.39 -8.81
C ILE A 118 -9.52 5.30 -7.77
N ALA A 119 -10.62 4.81 -7.19
CA ALA A 119 -11.38 5.54 -6.19
C ALA A 119 -10.50 5.86 -4.97
N ARG A 120 -10.34 7.15 -4.68
CA ARG A 120 -9.47 7.67 -3.61
C ARG A 120 -10.18 7.64 -2.25
N GLY A 121 -10.64 6.46 -1.86
CA GLY A 121 -11.18 6.22 -0.52
C GLY A 121 -10.07 6.29 0.53
N ALA A 122 -10.43 6.54 1.79
CA ALA A 122 -9.51 6.43 2.91
C ALA A 122 -9.09 4.96 3.08
N TRP A 123 -8.03 4.54 2.38
CA TRP A 123 -7.43 3.25 2.60
C TRP A 123 -6.72 3.24 3.94
N THR A 124 -6.72 2.06 4.53
CA THR A 124 -6.09 1.84 5.82
C THR A 124 -5.19 0.63 5.74
N TRP A 125 -4.10 0.70 6.49
CA TRP A 125 -3.30 -0.46 6.81
C TRP A 125 -3.22 -0.60 8.33
N THR A 126 -3.50 -1.81 8.82
CA THR A 126 -3.36 -2.12 10.24
C THR A 126 -2.02 -2.78 10.49
N ALA A 127 -1.18 -2.17 11.33
CA ALA A 127 0.08 -2.78 11.74
C ALA A 127 -0.19 -4.13 12.40
N PRO A 128 0.48 -5.22 11.96
CA PRO A 128 0.18 -6.54 12.48
C PRO A 128 0.58 -6.68 13.94
N ASP A 129 -0.08 -7.65 14.58
CA ASP A 129 0.36 -8.19 15.85
C ASP A 129 1.65 -9.01 15.62
N ALA A 130 2.56 -8.99 16.60
CA ALA A 130 3.95 -9.50 16.47
C ALA A 130 4.09 -10.99 16.10
#